data_AF-A0A2V6S874-F1
#
_entry.id   AF-A0A2V6S874-F1
#
_cell.length_a   1.000
_cell.length_b   1.000
_cell.length_c   1.000
_cell.angle_alpha   90.00
_cell.angle_beta   90.00
_cell.angle_gamma   90.00
#
_symmetry.space_group_name_H-M   'P 1'
#
loop_
_entity.id
_entity.type
_entity.pdbx_description
1 polymer ?
#
loop_
_entity_poly.entity_id
_entity_poly.type
_entity_poly.pdbx_seq_one_letter_code
_entity_poly.pdbx_strand_id
1 'polypeptide(L)' 'MKRLAPICVVQSGRDPAKAVKLVALKEESSWQRGEYIGKQGWATMPGEQEPDGKVAQACATLLIPTS' A
#
# COMPACT_ATOMS: atom_id res chain seq x y z
N MET A 1 12.93 2.96 5.96
CA MET A 1 12.03 1.90 5.47
C MET A 1 11.35 2.18 4.13
N LYS A 2 11.32 3.42 3.58
CA LYS A 2 10.80 3.71 2.22
C LYS A 2 11.36 2.82 1.08
N ARG A 3 12.57 2.25 1.25
CA ARG A 3 13.19 1.31 0.30
C ARG A 3 12.38 0.04 0.07
N LEU A 4 11.48 -0.32 0.98
CA LEU A 4 10.62 -1.50 0.87
C LEU A 4 9.28 -1.21 0.18
N ALA A 5 8.97 0.06 -0.14
CA ALA A 5 7.75 0.43 -0.86
C ALA A 5 7.58 -0.29 -2.22
N PRO A 6 8.64 -0.60 -3.00
CA PRO A 6 8.50 -1.43 -4.20
C PRO A 6 8.01 -2.85 -3.92
N ILE A 7 8.32 -3.43 -2.75
CA ILE A 7 7.80 -4.76 -2.35
C ILE A 7 6.29 -4.67 -2.18
N CYS A 8 5.78 -3.58 -1.60
CA CYS A 8 4.35 -3.36 -1.49
C CYS A 8 3.65 -3.28 -2.86
N VAL A 9 4.28 -2.69 -3.87
CA VAL A 9 3.76 -2.71 -5.24
C VAL A 9 3.68 -4.13 -5.79
N VAL A 10 4.70 -4.95 -5.56
CA VAL A 10 4.69 -6.38 -5.94
C VAL A 10 3.59 -7.15 -5.21
N GLN A 11 3.45 -6.94 -3.90
CA GLN A 11 2.41 -7.59 -3.07
C GLN A 11 1.01 -7.18 -3.53
N SER A 12 0.79 -5.89 -3.85
CA SER A 12 -0.47 -5.43 -4.45
C SER A 12 -0.76 -6.12 -5.78
N GLY A 13 0.26 -6.45 -6.56
CA GLY A 13 0.13 -7.18 -7.83
C GLY A 13 -0.35 -8.62 -7.68
N ARG A 14 -0.18 -9.21 -6.49
CA ARG A 14 -0.68 -10.56 -6.15
C ARG A 14 -2.12 -10.55 -5.65
N ASP A 15 -2.67 -9.37 -5.36
CA ASP A 15 -4.04 -9.23 -4.88
C ASP A 15 -5.03 -9.32 -6.06
N PRO A 16 -5.92 -10.33 -6.11
CA PRO A 16 -6.88 -10.46 -7.19
C PRO A 16 -7.89 -9.29 -7.21
N ALA A 17 -8.10 -8.64 -6.07
CA ALA A 17 -8.97 -7.48 -5.93
C ALA A 17 -8.21 -6.15 -6.04
N LYS A 18 -6.94 -6.15 -6.50
CA LYS A 18 -6.10 -4.96 -6.65
C LYS A 18 -6.84 -3.80 -7.33
N ALA A 19 -7.49 -4.05 -8.46
CA ALA A 19 -8.15 -2.99 -9.23
C ALA A 19 -9.23 -2.27 -8.41
N VAL A 20 -10.09 -3.02 -7.72
CA VAL A 20 -11.15 -2.48 -6.85
C VAL A 20 -10.54 -1.74 -5.66
N LYS A 21 -9.53 -2.32 -5.03
CA LYS A 21 -8.84 -1.73 -3.89
C LYS A 21 -8.08 -0.45 -4.24
N LEU A 22 -7.55 -0.34 -5.46
CA LEU A 22 -6.92 0.87 -5.96
C LEU A 22 -7.94 1.99 -6.23
N VAL A 23 -9.15 1.65 -6.67
CA VAL A 23 -10.24 2.64 -6.78
C VAL A 23 -10.60 3.18 -5.40
N ALA A 24 -10.83 2.30 -4.43
CA ALA A 24 -11.09 2.70 -3.05
C ALA A 24 -9.94 3.54 -2.47
N LEU A 25 -8.68 3.14 -2.66
CA LEU A 25 -7.50 3.89 -2.21
C LEU A 25 -7.44 5.31 -2.80
N LYS A 26 -7.98 5.54 -4.01
CA LYS A 26 -8.05 6.90 -4.61
C LYS A 26 -9.06 7.78 -3.92
N GLU A 27 -10.17 7.20 -3.47
CA GLU A 27 -11.21 7.89 -2.71
C GLU A 27 -10.79 8.18 -1.26
N GLU A 28 -9.86 7.38 -0.73
CA GLU A 28 -9.26 7.63 0.59
C GLU A 28 -8.46 8.94 0.65
N SER A 29 -8.54 9.58 1.81
CA SER A 29 -7.76 10.80 2.10
C SER A 29 -6.26 10.49 2.18
N SER A 30 -5.43 11.49 1.87
CA SER A 30 -3.96 11.33 1.83
C SER A 30 -3.34 10.79 3.11
N TRP A 31 -3.95 11.08 4.26
CA TRP A 31 -3.54 10.61 5.59
C TRP A 31 -4.06 9.19 5.92
N GLN A 32 -5.21 8.78 5.38
CA GLN A 32 -5.76 7.42 5.55
C GLN A 32 -5.13 6.39 4.62
N ARG A 33 -4.58 6.81 3.47
CA ARG A 33 -4.01 5.91 2.48
C ARG A 33 -2.93 4.97 3.03
N GLY A 34 -2.10 5.43 3.95
CA GLY A 34 -1.09 4.59 4.60
C GLY A 34 -1.74 3.47 5.43
N GLU A 35 -2.74 3.81 6.24
CA GLU A 35 -3.49 2.84 7.03
C GLU A 35 -4.25 1.85 6.14
N TYR A 36 -4.88 2.34 5.06
CA TYR A 36 -5.57 1.51 4.09
C TYR A 36 -4.63 0.45 3.48
N ILE A 37 -3.46 0.87 2.99
CA ILE A 37 -2.45 -0.04 2.42
C ILE A 37 -2.01 -1.10 3.45
N GLY A 38 -1.84 -0.69 4.71
CA GLY A 38 -1.54 -1.60 5.81
C GLY A 38 -2.65 -2.64 6.03
N LYS A 39 -3.92 -2.23 6.02
CA LYS A 39 -5.08 -3.13 6.15
C LYS A 39 -5.19 -4.15 5.02
N GLN A 40 -4.74 -3.79 3.82
CA GLN A 40 -4.67 -4.74 2.69
C GLN A 40 -3.52 -5.75 2.82
N GLY A 41 -2.62 -5.57 3.80
CA GLY A 41 -1.44 -6.40 3.98
C GLY A 41 -0.33 -6.14 2.96
N TRP A 42 -0.48 -5.14 2.09
CA TRP A 42 0.50 -4.87 1.03
C TRP A 42 1.79 -4.28 1.60
N ALA A 43 1.73 -3.56 2.73
CA ALA A 43 2.90 -3.03 3.41
C ALA A 43 3.48 -3.96 4.50
N THR A 44 2.92 -5.16 4.66
CA THR A 44 3.47 -6.18 5.57
C THR A 44 4.60 -6.92 4.85
N MET A 45 5.81 -6.87 5.39
CA MET A 45 6.96 -7.55 4.78
C MET A 45 6.89 -9.06 5.02
N PRO A 46 7.46 -9.87 4.11
CA PRO A 46 7.58 -11.30 4.33
C PRO A 46 8.32 -11.59 5.64
N GLY A 47 7.67 -12.30 6.56
CA GLY A 47 8.22 -12.63 7.88
C GLY A 47 7.85 -11.65 9.00
N GLU A 48 7.19 -10.53 8.69
CA GLU A 48 6.63 -9.61 9.67
C GLU A 48 5.13 -9.88 9.87
N GLN A 49 4.62 -9.55 11.06
CA GLN A 49 3.19 -9.65 11.39
C GLN A 49 2.46 -8.31 11.21
N GLU A 50 3.18 -7.20 11.36
CA GLU A 50 2.61 -5.87 11.33
C GLU A 50 3.06 -5.10 10.08
N PRO A 51 2.19 -4.26 9.49
CA PRO A 51 2.56 -3.41 8.38
C PRO A 51 3.43 -2.23 8.85
N ASP A 52 4.46 -1.89 8.07
CA ASP A 52 5.23 -0.67 8.30
C ASP A 52 4.48 0.55 7.74
N GLY A 53 4.07 1.48 8.62
CA GLY A 53 3.33 2.68 8.21
C GLY A 53 4.07 3.61 7.24
N LYS A 54 5.41 3.71 7.33
CA LYS A 54 6.23 4.51 6.40
C LYS A 54 6.32 3.83 5.04
N VAL A 55 6.36 2.50 5.00
CA VAL A 55 6.26 1.73 3.75
C VAL A 55 4.87 1.90 3.15
N ALA A 56 3.82 1.79 3.97
CA ALA A 56 2.45 1.87 3.52
C ALA A 56 2.13 3.21 2.88
N GLN A 57 2.58 4.30 3.51
CA GLN A 57 2.38 5.65 2.96
C GLN A 57 3.21 5.89 1.70
N ALA A 58 4.45 5.41 1.65
CA ALA A 58 5.26 5.50 0.43
C ALA A 58 4.68 4.63 -0.71
N CYS A 59 4.12 3.47 -0.39
CA CYS A 59 3.47 2.58 -1.34
C CYS A 59 2.19 3.21 -1.90
N ALA A 60 1.39 3.88 -1.07
CA ALA A 60 0.24 4.64 -1.55
C ALA A 60 0.63 5.70 -2.60
N THR A 61 1.75 6.41 -2.39
CA THR A 61 2.27 7.37 -3.38
C THR A 61 2.74 6.70 -4.68
N LEU A 62 3.30 5.48 -4.60
CA LEU A 62 3.72 4.72 -5.80
C LEU A 62 2.52 4.16 -6.58
N LEU A 63 1.46 3.74 -5.89
CA LEU A 63 0.26 3.15 -6.49
C LEU A 63 -0.72 4.19 -7.05
N ILE A 64 -0.74 5.38 -6.44
CA ILE A 64 -1.50 6.54 -6.91
C ILE A 64 -0.53 7.69 -7.09
N PRO A 65 0.18 7.74 -8.24
CA PRO A 65 0.91 8.93 -8.60
C PRO A 65 -0.08 10.08 -8.73
N THR A 66 0.01 11.07 -7.83
CA THR A 66 -0.65 12.36 -7.99
C THR A 66 -0.07 13.02 -9.24
N SER A 67 -0.82 12.96 -10.34
CA SER A 67 -0.62 13.81 -11.53
C SER A 67 -1.50 15.05 -11.40
#